data_AF-A0A359IKC8-F1
#
_entry.id   AF-A0A359IKC8-F1
#
_cell.length_a   1.000
_cell.length_b   1.000
_cell.length_c   1.000
_cell.angle_alpha   90.00
_cell.angle_beta   90.00
_cell.angle_gamma   90.00
#
_symmetry.space_group_name_H-M   'P 1'
#
loop_
_entity.id
_entity.type
_entity.pdbx_description
1 polymer ?
#
loop_
_entity_poly.entity_id
_entity_poly.type
_entity_poly.pdbx_seq_one_letter_code
_entity_poly.pdbx_strand_id
1 'polypeptide(L)'
;MEKEDLVLKYIENKNTTPLYFHFNINESFSIFTLKYLIIKILDLSEEYESCSIENELETNSGKWRSVLDIWRHVIYYKPDINIFEVMRELFSIGNEYLVGHYCENIKRRVFKLDKNTTGCALFTGKVDEFGLYFSDWETIGEKENV
;
A
#
# COMPACT_ATOMS: atom_id res chain seq x y z
N MET A 1 -3.94 15.20 17.75
CA MET A 1 -3.91 13.81 17.29
C MET A 1 -2.81 13.78 16.27
N GLU A 2 -1.77 13.00 16.56
CA GLU A 2 -0.62 12.91 15.67
C GLU A 2 -1.04 12.18 14.38
N LYS A 3 -0.33 12.41 13.27
CA LYS A 3 -0.68 11.81 11.98
C LYS A 3 -0.71 10.28 12.05
N GLU A 4 0.16 9.70 12.87
CA GLU A 4 0.24 8.26 13.14
C GLU A 4 -1.02 7.73 13.83
N ASP A 5 -1.55 8.45 14.82
CA ASP A 5 -2.78 8.08 15.53
C ASP A 5 -3.97 7.92 14.57
N LEU A 6 -4.05 8.77 13.54
CA LEU A 6 -5.13 8.72 12.56
C LEU A 6 -5.09 7.39 11.78
N VAL A 7 -3.90 6.97 11.37
CA VAL A 7 -3.69 5.72 10.63
C VAL A 7 -3.95 4.51 11.52
N LEU A 8 -3.39 4.49 12.74
CA LEU A 8 -3.55 3.38 13.68
C LEU A 8 -5.02 3.18 14.05
N LYS A 9 -5.73 4.27 14.38
CA LYS A 9 -7.17 4.22 14.67
C LYS A 9 -7.98 3.70 13.48
N TYR A 10 -7.60 4.05 12.24
CA TYR A 10 -8.26 3.52 11.05
C TYR A 10 -8.06 1.99 10.93
N ILE A 11 -6.85 1.50 11.17
CA ILE A 11 -6.48 0.07 11.07
C ILE A 11 -7.18 -0.77 12.14
N GLU A 12 -7.21 -0.30 13.39
CA GLU A 12 -7.90 -0.99 14.50
C GLU A 12 -9.37 -1.28 14.16
N ASN A 13 -10.03 -0.34 13.47
CA ASN A 13 -11.43 -0.49 13.06
C ASN A 13 -11.65 -1.49 11.91
N LYS A 14 -10.59 -1.90 11.21
CA LYS A 14 -10.66 -2.74 10.00
C LYS A 14 -10.30 -4.20 10.23
N ASN A 15 -10.00 -4.62 11.46
CA ASN A 15 -9.65 -6.00 11.85
C ASN A 15 -8.70 -6.67 10.84
N THR A 16 -7.53 -6.06 10.64
CA THR A 16 -6.65 -6.34 9.51
C THR A 16 -6.01 -7.72 9.60
N THR A 17 -6.52 -8.67 8.84
CA THR A 17 -5.94 -10.01 8.70
C THR A 17 -4.88 -10.00 7.60
N PRO A 18 -3.68 -10.57 7.79
CA PRO A 18 -2.70 -10.75 6.73
C PRO A 18 -3.32 -11.40 5.49
N LEU A 19 -2.95 -10.93 4.30
CA LEU A 19 -3.42 -11.47 3.04
C LEU A 19 -2.29 -12.25 2.36
N TYR A 20 -2.66 -13.35 1.72
CA TYR A 20 -1.74 -14.22 1.00
C TYR A 20 -2.17 -14.38 -0.45
N PHE A 21 -1.20 -14.52 -1.33
CA PHE A 21 -1.40 -15.01 -2.69
C PHE A 21 -0.75 -16.38 -2.84
N HIS A 22 -1.48 -17.35 -3.37
CA HIS A 22 -0.95 -18.69 -3.64
C HIS A 22 0.09 -18.64 -4.76
N PHE A 23 1.35 -18.96 -4.46
CA PHE A 23 2.45 -18.91 -5.41
C PHE A 23 3.21 -20.23 -5.51
N ASN A 24 3.62 -20.58 -6.73
CA ASN A 24 4.71 -21.51 -7.01
C ASN A 24 6.02 -20.73 -7.10
N ILE A 25 6.55 -20.27 -5.97
CA ILE A 25 7.86 -19.62 -5.91
C ILE A 25 8.74 -20.42 -4.94
N ASN A 26 9.84 -20.97 -5.45
CA ASN A 26 10.85 -21.72 -4.69
C ASN A 26 11.81 -20.80 -3.89
N GLU A 27 11.50 -19.51 -3.74
CA GLU A 27 12.36 -18.52 -3.09
C GLU A 27 11.82 -18.10 -1.72
N SER A 28 12.73 -17.87 -0.77
CA SER A 28 12.40 -17.38 0.56
C SER A 28 12.21 -15.86 0.53
N PHE A 29 10.96 -15.42 0.72
CA PHE A 29 10.59 -14.00 0.76
C PHE A 29 11.30 -13.19 1.85
N SER A 30 11.88 -13.84 2.86
CA SER A 30 12.68 -13.20 3.91
C SER A 30 13.91 -12.43 3.37
N ILE A 31 14.37 -12.75 2.16
CA ILE A 31 15.56 -12.16 1.54
C ILE A 31 15.24 -10.87 0.76
N PHE A 32 13.97 -10.62 0.43
CA PHE A 32 13.59 -9.49 -0.40
C PHE A 32 13.62 -8.16 0.38
N THR A 33 14.04 -7.08 -0.27
CA THR A 33 13.87 -5.73 0.28
C THR A 33 12.39 -5.36 0.33
N LEU A 34 12.00 -4.39 1.17
CA LEU A 34 10.60 -3.93 1.23
C LEU A 34 10.15 -3.39 -0.14
N LYS A 35 10.99 -2.58 -0.79
CA LYS A 35 10.79 -2.12 -2.17
C LYS A 35 10.42 -3.26 -3.12
N TYR A 36 11.25 -4.30 -3.16
CA TYR A 36 11.04 -5.44 -4.06
C TYR A 36 9.75 -6.20 -3.72
N LEU A 37 9.47 -6.40 -2.44
CA LEU A 37 8.26 -7.07 -1.99
C LEU A 37 6.99 -6.29 -2.40
N ILE A 38 6.96 -4.97 -2.23
CA ILE A 38 5.83 -4.12 -2.65
C ILE A 38 5.63 -4.20 -4.16
N ILE A 39 6.71 -4.09 -4.95
CA ILE A 39 6.64 -4.21 -6.41
C ILE A 39 6.08 -5.57 -6.80
N LYS A 40 6.56 -6.65 -6.18
CA LYS A 40 6.06 -8.01 -6.45
C LYS A 40 4.60 -8.19 -6.07
N ILE A 41 4.18 -7.65 -4.93
CA ILE A 41 2.77 -7.66 -4.53
C ILE A 41 1.92 -6.95 -5.59
N LEU A 42 2.32 -5.76 -6.03
CA LEU A 42 1.58 -5.01 -7.05
C LEU A 42 1.55 -5.73 -8.41
N ASP A 43 2.69 -6.24 -8.89
CA ASP A 43 2.83 -7.02 -10.13
C ASP A 43 1.90 -8.25 -10.11
N LEU A 44 1.88 -9.00 -9.02
CA LEU A 44 1.08 -10.23 -8.89
C LEU A 44 -0.40 -9.93 -8.68
N SER A 45 -0.71 -8.80 -8.04
CA SER A 45 -2.07 -8.32 -7.87
C SER A 45 -2.74 -7.90 -9.18
N GLU A 46 -1.95 -7.72 -10.24
CA GLU A 46 -2.44 -7.60 -11.60
C GLU A 46 -2.98 -8.93 -12.14
N GLU A 47 -2.41 -10.06 -11.78
CA GLU A 47 -2.78 -11.35 -12.36
C GLU A 47 -3.80 -12.11 -11.50
N TYR A 48 -3.87 -11.81 -10.20
CA TYR A 48 -4.65 -12.56 -9.22
C TYR A 48 -5.52 -11.65 -8.32
N GLU A 49 -6.81 -11.98 -8.22
CA GLU A 49 -7.71 -11.42 -7.21
C GLU A 49 -7.30 -11.95 -5.82
N SER A 50 -7.31 -11.11 -4.78
CA SER A 50 -7.00 -11.57 -3.43
C SER A 50 -8.13 -12.50 -2.94
N CYS A 51 -7.78 -13.74 -2.55
CA CYS A 51 -8.76 -14.79 -2.19
C CYS A 51 -9.50 -14.56 -0.85
N SER A 52 -9.66 -13.33 -0.37
CA SER A 52 -10.45 -13.03 0.83
C SER A 52 -11.87 -12.61 0.43
N ILE A 53 -12.85 -13.41 0.87
CA ILE A 53 -14.29 -13.09 0.80
C ILE A 53 -14.59 -11.94 1.78
N GLU A 54 -14.17 -10.73 1.42
CA GLU A 54 -14.69 -9.50 2.01
C GLU A 54 -15.14 -8.64 0.83
N ASN A 55 -16.44 -8.63 0.56
CA ASN A 55 -17.10 -7.82 -0.48
C ASN A 55 -16.90 -6.29 -0.30
N GLU A 56 -16.05 -5.86 0.64
CA GLU A 56 -15.73 -4.47 0.97
C GLU A 56 -14.24 -4.13 0.80
N LEU A 57 -13.38 -5.07 0.38
CA LEU A 57 -12.00 -4.75 -0.02
C LEU A 57 -12.00 -4.25 -1.46
N GLU A 58 -12.32 -2.97 -1.59
CA GLU A 58 -12.48 -2.22 -2.84
C GLU A 58 -11.28 -2.31 -3.78
N THR A 59 -11.26 -3.32 -4.66
CA THR A 59 -10.43 -3.31 -5.87
C THR A 59 -11.16 -3.95 -7.06
N ASN A 60 -12.42 -3.55 -7.28
CA ASN A 60 -13.30 -4.21 -8.26
C ASN A 60 -13.12 -3.73 -9.72
N SER A 61 -12.14 -2.86 -10.02
CA SER A 61 -11.81 -2.54 -11.42
C SER A 61 -10.35 -2.10 -11.59
N GLY A 62 -9.60 -2.78 -12.46
CA GLY A 62 -8.31 -2.31 -12.96
C GLY A 62 -7.06 -2.69 -12.16
N LYS A 63 -7.19 -3.62 -11.20
CA LYS A 63 -6.04 -4.23 -10.48
C LYS A 63 -5.23 -3.26 -9.61
N TRP A 64 -5.84 -2.16 -9.19
CA TRP A 64 -5.25 -1.25 -8.22
C TRP A 64 -5.23 -1.88 -6.83
N ARG A 65 -4.36 -1.42 -5.92
CA ARG A 65 -4.31 -1.85 -4.52
C ARG A 65 -4.15 -0.65 -3.60
N SER A 66 -4.85 -0.66 -2.46
CA SER A 66 -4.67 0.35 -1.42
C SER A 66 -3.38 0.08 -0.63
N VAL A 67 -2.86 1.09 0.08
CA VAL A 67 -1.71 0.87 0.99
C VAL A 67 -2.04 -0.15 2.09
N LEU A 68 -3.30 -0.18 2.54
CA LEU A 68 -3.76 -1.17 3.52
C LEU A 68 -3.67 -2.60 2.96
N ASP A 69 -4.11 -2.81 1.72
CA ASP A 69 -4.04 -4.13 1.08
C ASP A 69 -2.59 -4.55 0.87
N ILE A 70 -1.75 -3.63 0.38
CA ILE A 70 -0.33 -3.87 0.17
C ILE A 70 0.34 -4.26 1.50
N TRP A 71 0.08 -3.51 2.57
CA TRP A 71 0.61 -3.80 3.89
C TRP A 71 0.14 -5.15 4.42
N ARG A 72 -1.15 -5.51 4.25
CA ARG A 72 -1.67 -6.84 4.66
C ARG A 72 -0.96 -7.99 3.94
N HIS A 73 -0.56 -7.81 2.68
CA HIS A 73 0.28 -8.78 1.96
C HIS A 73 1.72 -8.77 2.47
N VAL A 74 2.29 -7.58 2.72
CA VAL A 74 3.66 -7.45 3.25
C VAL A 74 3.82 -8.19 4.58
N ILE A 75 2.90 -8.00 5.54
CA ILE A 75 3.00 -8.60 6.88
C ILE A 75 2.81 -10.11 6.89
N TYR A 76 2.25 -10.69 5.83
CA TYR A 76 2.23 -12.15 5.68
C TYR A 76 3.66 -12.70 5.50
N TYR A 77 4.51 -11.98 4.75
CA TYR A 77 5.89 -12.40 4.45
C TYR A 77 6.93 -11.79 5.42
N LYS A 78 6.67 -10.59 5.94
CA LYS A 78 7.52 -9.84 6.88
C LYS A 78 6.69 -9.21 8.00
N PRO A 79 6.36 -9.98 9.06
CA PRO A 79 5.42 -9.56 10.10
C PRO A 79 5.89 -8.36 10.95
N ASP A 80 7.17 -8.02 10.90
CA ASP A 80 7.80 -6.90 11.61
C ASP A 80 7.57 -5.55 10.93
N ILE A 81 7.15 -5.54 9.67
CA ILE A 81 6.92 -4.31 8.90
C ILE A 81 5.61 -3.64 9.31
N ASN A 82 5.67 -2.38 9.70
CA ASN A 82 4.49 -1.56 9.96
C ASN A 82 3.98 -0.87 8.68
N ILE A 83 2.73 -0.37 8.73
CA ILE A 83 2.11 0.30 7.57
C ILE A 83 2.86 1.57 7.15
N PHE A 84 3.47 2.28 8.10
CA PHE A 84 4.19 3.53 7.82
C PHE A 84 5.42 3.27 6.95
N GLU A 85 6.12 2.17 7.18
CA GLU A 85 7.22 1.72 6.31
C GLU A 85 6.72 1.47 4.87
N VAL A 86 5.53 0.87 4.71
CA VAL A 86 4.92 0.66 3.39
C VAL A 86 4.53 1.99 2.74
N MET A 87 3.99 2.95 3.50
CA MET A 87 3.65 4.29 3.01
C MET A 87 4.90 5.04 2.52
N ARG A 88 5.98 5.05 3.31
CA ARG A 88 7.27 5.66 2.95
C ARG A 88 7.87 5.00 1.71
N GLU A 89 7.85 3.67 1.64
CA GLU A 89 8.39 2.96 0.48
C GLU A 89 7.55 3.21 -0.79
N LEU A 90 6.21 3.24 -0.70
CA LEU A 90 5.36 3.62 -1.84
C LEU A 90 5.62 5.04 -2.32
N PHE A 91 5.87 5.99 -1.39
CA PHE A 91 6.28 7.34 -1.74
C PHE A 91 7.60 7.35 -2.52
N SER A 92 8.60 6.57 -2.07
CA SER A 92 9.89 6.41 -2.75
C SER A 92 9.78 5.77 -4.15
N ILE A 93 8.99 4.69 -4.29
CA ILE A 93 8.75 3.98 -5.57
C ILE A 93 7.99 4.87 -6.58
N GLY A 94 7.16 5.80 -6.07
CA GLY A 94 6.37 6.78 -6.84
C GLY A 94 7.10 7.44 -8.02
N ASN A 95 8.43 7.49 -7.98
CA ASN A 95 9.28 8.17 -8.93
C ASN A 95 9.71 7.34 -10.16
N GLU A 96 9.42 6.03 -10.23
CA GLU A 96 9.97 5.16 -11.30
C GLU A 96 8.90 4.56 -12.25
N TYR A 97 7.85 3.88 -11.74
CA TYR A 97 6.81 3.20 -12.55
C TYR A 97 5.51 2.92 -11.76
N LEU A 98 5.38 3.52 -10.58
CA LEU A 98 4.17 3.43 -9.78
C LEU A 98 3.16 4.44 -10.32
N VAL A 99 1.97 3.96 -10.66
CA VAL A 99 0.85 4.83 -10.96
C VAL A 99 -0.06 4.85 -9.75
N GLY A 100 -0.48 6.04 -9.34
CA GLY A 100 -1.52 6.25 -8.34
C GLY A 100 -2.84 6.67 -8.99
N HIS A 101 -3.95 6.33 -8.34
CA HIS A 101 -5.27 6.88 -8.61
C HIS A 101 -5.90 7.30 -7.27
N TYR A 102 -6.70 8.37 -7.29
CA TYR A 102 -7.42 8.83 -6.11
C TYR A 102 -8.92 8.61 -6.31
N CYS A 103 -9.50 7.71 -5.53
CA CYS A 103 -10.93 7.43 -5.53
C CYS A 103 -11.65 8.46 -4.65
N GLU A 104 -12.36 9.40 -5.26
CA GLU A 104 -12.98 10.53 -4.55
C GLU A 104 -14.09 10.11 -3.58
N ASN A 105 -14.86 9.07 -3.91
CA ASN A 105 -16.03 8.64 -3.12
C ASN A 105 -15.67 8.21 -1.70
N ILE A 106 -14.54 7.52 -1.58
CA ILE A 106 -14.02 6.96 -0.31
C ILE A 106 -12.76 7.68 0.16
N LYS A 107 -12.32 8.70 -0.58
CA LYS A 107 -11.10 9.46 -0.35
C LYS A 107 -9.83 8.59 -0.30
N ARG A 108 -9.71 7.57 -1.15
CA ARG A 108 -8.62 6.60 -1.06
C ARG A 108 -7.59 6.74 -2.17
N ARG A 109 -6.30 6.60 -1.83
CA ARG A 109 -5.24 6.37 -2.82
C ARG A 109 -5.06 4.89 -3.09
N VAL A 110 -5.04 4.54 -4.37
CA VAL A 110 -4.76 3.19 -4.84
C VAL A 110 -3.64 3.20 -5.87
N PHE A 111 -2.88 2.11 -5.93
CA PHE A 111 -1.63 2.01 -6.67
C PHE A 111 -1.63 0.82 -7.61
N LYS A 112 -0.93 0.93 -8.74
CA LYS A 112 -0.59 -0.19 -9.63
C LYS A 112 0.76 0.07 -10.29
N LEU A 113 1.32 -0.93 -10.96
CA LEU A 113 2.48 -0.73 -11.81
C LEU A 113 2.01 -0.31 -13.21
N ASP A 114 2.76 0.59 -13.84
CA ASP A 114 2.66 0.79 -15.28
C ASP A 114 4.06 1.10 -15.83
N LYS A 115 4.62 0.15 -16.55
CA LYS A 115 5.95 0.28 -17.15
C LYS A 115 5.98 1.33 -18.27
N ASN A 116 4.83 1.78 -18.74
CA ASN A 116 4.69 2.72 -19.85
C ASN A 116 4.27 4.14 -19.41
N THR A 117 3.97 4.35 -18.12
CA THR A 117 3.45 5.63 -17.62
C THR A 117 4.18 6.08 -16.37
N THR A 118 4.61 7.34 -16.34
CA THR A 118 5.09 8.00 -15.13
C THR A 118 3.94 8.73 -14.40
N GLY A 119 3.56 8.21 -13.23
CA GLY A 119 3.18 8.98 -12.02
C GLY A 119 2.03 10.00 -12.00
N CYS A 120 1.11 10.04 -12.97
CA CYS A 120 0.27 11.23 -13.17
C CYS A 120 -0.76 11.58 -12.05
N ALA A 121 -1.15 10.67 -11.13
CA ALA A 121 -2.19 10.94 -10.11
C ALA A 121 -1.77 10.80 -8.63
N LEU A 122 -0.48 10.55 -8.34
CA LEU A 122 0.02 10.46 -6.96
C LEU A 122 0.01 11.82 -6.24
N PHE A 123 0.17 12.92 -6.97
CA PHE A 123 0.41 14.25 -6.43
C PHE A 123 -0.82 15.17 -6.40
N THR A 124 -2.03 14.60 -6.36
CA THR A 124 -3.29 15.35 -6.55
C THR A 124 -3.63 16.36 -5.45
N GLY A 125 -2.77 16.59 -4.44
CA GLY A 125 -3.00 17.56 -3.36
C GLY A 125 -4.23 17.29 -2.50
N LYS A 126 -4.86 16.11 -2.65
CA LYS A 126 -6.03 15.68 -1.88
C LYS A 126 -5.59 14.93 -0.63
N VAL A 127 -6.45 14.92 0.39
CA VAL A 127 -6.28 14.19 1.65
C VAL A 127 -6.89 12.80 1.52
N ASP A 128 -6.19 11.74 1.92
CA ASP A 128 -6.62 10.35 1.80
C ASP A 128 -7.52 9.87 2.96
N GLU A 129 -7.82 8.56 3.00
CA GLU A 129 -8.79 7.97 3.92
C GLU A 129 -8.32 8.02 5.38
N PHE A 130 -7.02 8.23 5.58
CA PHE A 130 -6.39 8.41 6.88
C PHE A 130 -6.38 9.88 7.33
N GLY A 131 -6.83 10.81 6.48
CA GLY A 131 -6.72 12.23 6.76
C GLY A 131 -5.35 12.82 6.42
N LEU A 132 -4.58 12.19 5.53
CA LEU A 132 -3.21 12.61 5.20
C LEU A 132 -3.04 13.06 3.75
N TYR A 133 -2.14 14.01 3.50
CA TYR A 133 -1.64 14.31 2.16
C TYR A 133 -0.58 13.28 1.76
N PHE A 134 -0.39 13.07 0.46
CA PHE A 134 0.64 12.12 0.00
C PHE A 134 2.06 12.53 0.40
N SER A 135 2.34 13.83 0.50
CA SER A 135 3.62 14.33 1.03
C SER A 135 3.85 13.99 2.50
N ASP A 136 2.77 13.79 3.28
CA ASP A 136 2.91 13.38 4.67
C ASP A 136 3.47 11.96 4.79
N TRP A 137 3.36 11.15 3.74
CA TRP A 137 3.82 9.77 3.73
C TRP A 137 5.35 9.68 3.70
N GLU A 138 6.06 10.73 3.30
CA GLU A 138 7.53 10.73 3.21
C GLU A 138 8.20 10.46 4.56
N THR A 139 7.66 11.04 5.64
CA THR A 139 8.26 11.01 6.98
C THR A 139 7.33 10.45 8.05
N ILE A 140 6.14 9.96 7.69
CA ILE A 140 5.19 9.40 8.67
C ILE A 140 5.81 8.23 9.42
N GLY A 141 5.63 8.12 10.74
CA GLY A 141 6.20 7.02 11.53
C GLY A 141 7.67 7.19 11.90
N GLU A 142 8.34 8.26 11.43
CA GLU A 142 9.68 8.62 11.87
C GLU A 142 9.57 9.55 13.08
N LYS A 143 10.21 9.16 14.18
CA LYS A 143 10.38 10.07 15.31
C LYS A 143 11.32 11.18 14.86
N GLU A 144 10.88 12.43 14.93
CA GLU A 144 11.79 13.57 14.79
C GLU A 144 12.95 13.37 15.77
N ASN A 145 14.18 13.24 15.26
CA ASN A 145 15.37 13.25 16.09
C ASN A 145 15.47 14.66 16.69
N VAL A 146 14.90 14.85 17.88
CA VAL A 146 15.13 16.02 18.73
C VAL A 146 16.44 15.85 19.48
#